data_AF-A0A960JSN6-F1
#
_entry.id   AF-A0A960JSN6-F1
#
_cell.length_a   1.000
_cell.length_b   1.000
_cell.length_c   1.000
_cell.angle_alpha   90.00
_cell.angle_beta   90.00
_cell.angle_gamma   90.00
#
_symmetry.space_group_name_H-M   'P 1'
#
loop_
_entity.id
_entity.type
_entity.pdbx_description
1 polymer ?
#
loop_
_entity_poly.entity_id
_entity_poly.type
_entity_poly.pdbx_seq_one_letter_code
_entity_poly.pdbx_strand_id
1 'polypeptide(L)'
;MTDSASTEIRPAWGVGIATFDANAKVLDTWYPQPLLGSTEGMLRLAEEVGHSSGSGSYELNRRQGLDALRVNLDSLTSSDELRRVRRAVVVTFIGDLADAPVDPHDVWLRLHLLSHRLVKPRGANLDGMFGLLSNVVWTNFGPCAVEDFEQTRMRLKVAGHQVTVYGVDKFPRMVDYVVPTGVRIADADRVRLGAHLAEGTTVMHEGFCNFNGGTLGESMVEGRISNGIIVGAGSDIGGGASIMGTLSGGGKEMISIGEGCLIGANAGLGISLGDRCTVEAGLYLTAGTRVTLPDGSVVKARELSGRSDLLFRRNSLSGAVEALSETVDWGSLNSDLHKND
;
A
#
# COMPACT_ATOMS: atom_id res chain seq x y z
N MET A 1 -10.82 28.28 19.12
CA MET A 1 -9.61 28.85 18.48
C MET A 1 -9.32 27.97 17.29
N THR A 2 -9.45 28.54 16.10
CA THR A 2 -9.19 27.86 14.83
C THR A 2 -7.70 27.55 14.78
N ASP A 3 -7.37 26.27 14.86
CA ASP A 3 -6.02 25.78 14.63
C ASP A 3 -5.72 26.02 13.14
N SER A 4 -5.05 27.13 12.83
CA SER A 4 -4.49 27.37 11.51
C SER A 4 -3.34 26.39 11.38
N ALA A 5 -3.62 25.17 10.93
CA ALA A 5 -2.60 24.25 10.47
C ALA A 5 -1.79 25.00 9.42
N SER A 6 -0.59 25.46 9.80
CA SER A 6 0.39 25.91 8.83
C SER A 6 0.61 24.73 7.91
N THR A 7 0.24 24.87 6.64
CA THR A 7 0.48 23.87 5.61
C THR A 7 1.99 23.79 5.40
N GLU A 8 2.67 23.07 6.28
CA GLU A 8 4.10 22.84 6.20
C GLU A 8 4.36 22.05 4.93
N ILE A 9 5.21 22.61 4.05
CA ILE A 9 5.61 21.95 2.81
C ILE A 9 6.32 20.65 3.21
N ARG A 10 5.88 19.52 2.64
CA ARG A 10 6.47 18.21 2.93
C ARG A 10 7.19 17.69 1.69
N PRO A 11 8.44 18.12 1.43
CA PRO A 11 9.19 17.66 0.27
C PRO A 11 9.68 16.23 0.49
N ALA A 12 9.92 15.53 -0.61
CA ALA A 12 10.57 14.23 -0.59
C ALA A 12 11.43 14.07 -1.84
N TRP A 13 12.41 13.17 -1.80
CA TRP A 13 13.25 12.90 -2.96
C TRP A 13 13.84 11.50 -2.90
N GLY A 14 14.32 11.00 -4.03
CA GLY A 14 14.99 9.72 -4.08
C GLY A 14 15.78 9.54 -5.37
N VAL A 15 16.90 8.81 -5.27
CA VAL A 15 17.63 8.30 -6.43
C VAL A 15 17.20 6.85 -6.65
N GLY A 16 16.76 6.55 -7.86
CA GLY A 16 16.19 5.26 -8.21
C GLY A 16 16.70 4.70 -9.52
N ILE A 17 16.33 3.47 -9.81
CA ILE A 17 16.63 2.78 -11.06
C ILE A 17 15.28 2.54 -11.76
N ALA A 18 15.10 3.17 -12.91
CA ALA A 18 13.88 3.08 -13.70
C ALA A 18 14.05 2.10 -14.85
N THR A 19 13.00 1.33 -15.15
CA THR A 19 12.91 0.51 -16.37
C THR A 19 11.98 1.18 -17.37
N PHE A 20 12.46 1.33 -18.60
CA PHE A 20 11.73 1.90 -19.73
C PHE A 20 11.50 0.84 -20.80
N ASP A 21 10.34 0.84 -21.42
CA ASP A 21 10.10 0.06 -22.65
C ASP A 21 10.77 0.70 -23.88
N ALA A 22 10.62 0.04 -25.02
CA ALA A 22 11.16 0.50 -26.31
C ALA A 22 10.62 1.87 -26.77
N ASN A 23 9.49 2.32 -26.22
CA ASN A 23 8.85 3.60 -26.51
C ASN A 23 9.17 4.66 -25.44
N ALA A 24 10.17 4.41 -24.59
CA ALA A 24 10.56 5.26 -23.47
C ALA A 24 9.47 5.44 -22.40
N LYS A 25 8.48 4.55 -22.35
CA LYS A 25 7.48 4.57 -21.28
C LYS A 25 8.05 3.95 -20.02
N VAL A 26 7.84 4.60 -18.88
CA VAL A 26 8.24 4.06 -17.57
C VAL A 26 7.38 2.84 -17.25
N LEU A 27 8.02 1.69 -17.08
CA LEU A 27 7.39 0.47 -16.58
C LEU A 27 7.41 0.47 -15.05
N ASP A 28 8.57 0.76 -14.46
CA ASP A 28 8.74 0.87 -13.02
C ASP A 28 9.89 1.80 -12.62
N THR A 29 9.98 2.12 -11.33
CA THR A 29 11.15 2.76 -10.73
C THR A 29 11.34 2.26 -9.31
N TRP A 30 12.52 1.72 -9.02
CA TRP A 30 12.90 1.28 -7.68
C TRP A 30 13.75 2.35 -6.99
N TYR A 31 13.34 2.78 -5.80
CA TYR A 31 14.07 3.72 -4.96
C TYR A 31 14.61 2.99 -3.72
N PRO A 32 15.90 2.66 -3.65
CA PRO A 32 16.46 1.93 -2.51
C PRO A 32 16.45 2.75 -1.20
N GLN A 33 16.58 4.07 -1.30
CA GLN A 33 16.69 4.99 -0.17
C GLN A 33 15.88 6.27 -0.42
N PRO A 34 14.53 6.19 -0.40
CA PRO A 34 13.69 7.39 -0.46
C PRO A 34 13.86 8.21 0.83
N LEU A 35 13.79 9.53 0.73
CA LEU A 35 14.04 10.45 1.84
C LEU A 35 12.97 11.54 1.88
N LEU A 36 12.62 11.96 3.09
CA LEU A 36 11.80 13.16 3.34
C LEU A 36 12.69 14.38 3.59
N GLY A 37 12.16 15.56 3.33
CA GLY A 37 12.82 16.83 3.65
C GLY A 37 13.87 17.25 2.61
N SER A 38 14.40 18.45 2.82
CA SER A 38 15.46 19.05 2.01
C SER A 38 16.83 18.74 2.60
N THR A 39 17.41 17.60 2.21
CA THR A 39 18.74 17.20 2.69
C THR A 39 19.88 17.86 1.88
N GLU A 40 21.09 17.88 2.41
CA GLU A 40 22.26 18.38 1.66
C GLU A 40 22.50 17.60 0.35
N GLY A 41 22.26 16.29 0.36
CA GLY A 41 22.36 15.45 -0.83
C GLY A 41 21.32 15.81 -1.90
N MET A 42 20.10 16.14 -1.47
CA MET A 42 19.05 16.66 -2.36
C MET A 42 19.49 17.95 -3.03
N LEU A 43 19.98 18.92 -2.25
CA LEU A 43 20.38 20.24 -2.75
C LEU A 43 21.52 20.14 -3.77
N ARG A 44 22.53 19.32 -3.48
CA ARG A 44 23.64 19.07 -4.42
C ARG A 44 23.15 18.45 -5.73
N LEU A 45 22.32 17.39 -5.66
CA LEU A 45 21.79 16.76 -6.87
C LEU A 45 20.86 17.69 -7.64
N ALA A 46 20.04 18.49 -6.96
CA ALA A 46 19.18 19.48 -7.58
C ALA A 46 20.00 20.52 -8.38
N GLU A 47 21.09 21.03 -7.81
CA GLU A 47 22.03 21.91 -8.52
C GLU A 47 22.66 21.22 -9.74
N GLU A 48 23.16 19.99 -9.57
CA GLU A 48 23.82 19.24 -10.65
C GLU A 48 22.91 18.91 -11.83
N VAL A 49 21.60 18.73 -11.60
CA VAL A 49 20.60 18.45 -12.65
C VAL A 49 19.83 19.69 -13.10
N GLY A 50 20.11 20.86 -12.52
CA GLY A 50 19.43 22.12 -12.83
C GLY A 50 17.97 22.18 -12.36
N HIS A 51 17.61 21.44 -11.30
CA HIS A 51 16.31 21.51 -10.65
C HIS A 51 16.25 22.69 -9.68
N SER A 52 15.26 23.58 -9.84
CA SER A 52 15.16 24.83 -9.06
C SER A 52 13.97 24.88 -8.10
N SER A 53 12.85 24.23 -8.42
CA SER A 53 11.66 24.19 -7.56
C SER A 53 10.64 23.14 -8.04
N GLY A 54 9.67 22.83 -7.17
CA GLY A 54 8.53 21.98 -7.48
C GLY A 54 8.88 20.49 -7.56
N SER A 55 7.99 19.71 -8.18
CA SER A 55 8.22 18.28 -8.44
C SER A 55 8.83 18.08 -9.83
N GLY A 56 9.73 17.11 -9.96
CA GLY A 56 10.33 16.76 -11.24
C GLY A 56 11.33 15.61 -11.15
N SER A 57 11.53 14.93 -12.28
CA SER A 57 12.39 13.76 -12.40
C SER A 57 13.41 13.90 -13.52
N TYR A 58 14.64 13.43 -13.29
CA TYR A 58 15.78 13.62 -14.18
C TYR A 58 16.61 12.33 -14.28
N GLU A 59 17.01 11.94 -15.49
CA GLU A 59 17.99 10.88 -15.67
C GLU A 59 19.38 11.37 -15.24
N LEU A 60 20.07 10.57 -14.43
CA LEU A 60 21.43 10.84 -13.97
C LEU A 60 22.45 10.24 -14.92
N ASN A 61 23.55 10.95 -15.14
CA ASN A 61 24.70 10.35 -15.81
C ASN A 61 25.40 9.32 -14.91
N ARG A 62 26.32 8.53 -15.50
CA ARG A 62 27.04 7.46 -14.80
C ARG A 62 27.73 7.94 -13.53
N ARG A 63 28.41 9.09 -13.56
CA ARG A 63 29.13 9.64 -12.41
C ARG A 63 28.16 9.95 -11.27
N GLN A 64 27.10 10.71 -11.57
CA GLN A 64 26.06 11.06 -10.61
C GLN A 64 25.40 9.84 -9.97
N GLY A 65 25.05 8.84 -10.78
CA GLY A 65 24.45 7.60 -10.29
C GLY A 65 25.39 6.81 -9.37
N LEU A 66 26.68 6.70 -9.73
CA LEU A 66 27.69 6.03 -8.90
C LEU A 66 27.90 6.74 -7.57
N ASP A 67 27.99 8.07 -7.60
CA ASP A 67 28.20 8.89 -6.40
C ASP A 67 27.00 8.78 -5.44
N ALA A 68 25.77 8.75 -5.98
CA ALA A 68 24.54 8.67 -5.20
C ALA A 68 24.26 7.27 -4.63
N LEU A 69 24.34 6.22 -5.47
CA LEU A 69 23.94 4.86 -5.07
C LEU A 69 25.10 4.03 -4.51
N ARG A 70 26.36 4.43 -4.74
CA ARG A 70 27.58 3.79 -4.22
C ARG A 70 27.70 2.29 -4.54
N VAL A 71 27.08 1.85 -5.63
CA VAL A 71 27.14 0.47 -6.14
C VAL A 71 27.56 0.49 -7.61
N ASN A 72 28.14 -0.61 -8.11
CA ASN A 72 28.41 -0.73 -9.54
C ASN A 72 27.09 -0.84 -10.31
N LEU A 73 26.83 0.13 -11.19
CA LEU A 73 25.58 0.26 -11.93
C LEU A 73 25.57 -0.48 -13.27
N ASP A 74 26.69 -0.99 -13.76
CA ASP A 74 26.81 -1.49 -15.14
C ASP A 74 25.79 -2.60 -15.47
N SER A 75 25.60 -3.54 -14.56
CA SER A 75 24.59 -4.60 -14.73
C SER A 75 23.16 -4.13 -14.47
N LEU A 76 22.99 -3.03 -13.74
CA LEU A 76 21.69 -2.47 -13.35
C LEU A 76 21.13 -1.50 -14.40
N THR A 77 21.98 -0.87 -15.20
CA THR A 77 21.58 0.11 -16.23
C THR A 77 21.78 -0.39 -17.67
N SER A 78 22.25 -1.63 -17.86
CA SER A 78 22.37 -2.21 -19.20
C SER A 78 21.01 -2.40 -19.88
N SER A 79 20.98 -2.27 -21.21
CA SER A 79 19.83 -2.67 -22.02
C SER A 79 19.62 -4.18 -21.95
N ASP A 80 18.37 -4.61 -22.07
CA ASP A 80 17.98 -6.00 -22.20
C ASP A 80 17.32 -6.18 -23.56
N GLU A 81 18.06 -6.75 -24.50
CA GLU A 81 17.63 -6.92 -25.89
C GLU A 81 16.47 -7.93 -26.03
N LEU A 82 16.38 -8.91 -25.13
CA LEU A 82 15.33 -9.92 -25.17
C LEU A 82 13.99 -9.29 -24.76
N ARG A 83 13.99 -8.52 -23.68
CA ARG A 83 12.82 -7.75 -23.23
C ARG A 83 12.58 -6.46 -24.01
N ARG A 84 13.60 -5.95 -24.72
CA ARG A 84 13.63 -4.62 -25.33
C ARG A 84 13.35 -3.51 -24.32
N VAL A 85 14.03 -3.58 -23.18
CA VAL A 85 13.96 -2.54 -22.15
C VAL A 85 15.32 -1.88 -21.94
N ARG A 86 15.29 -0.60 -21.55
CA ARG A 86 16.46 0.13 -21.05
C ARG A 86 16.26 0.42 -19.58
N ARG A 87 17.36 0.44 -18.81
CA ARG A 87 17.35 0.89 -17.43
C ARG A 87 18.22 2.14 -17.28
N ALA A 88 17.80 3.07 -16.43
CA ALA A 88 18.55 4.29 -16.15
C ALA A 88 18.47 4.64 -14.68
N VAL A 89 19.50 5.33 -14.17
CA VAL A 89 19.40 5.96 -12.86
C VAL A 89 18.64 7.27 -13.02
N VAL A 90 17.68 7.51 -12.14
CA VAL A 90 16.90 8.74 -12.09
C VAL A 90 16.99 9.35 -10.70
N VAL A 91 16.87 10.66 -10.62
CA VAL A 91 16.52 11.36 -9.37
C VAL A 91 15.14 11.95 -9.54
N THR A 92 14.31 11.81 -8.50
CA THR A 92 12.98 12.41 -8.45
C THR A 92 12.86 13.28 -7.21
N PHE A 93 12.34 14.48 -7.41
CA PHE A 93 12.01 15.45 -6.38
C PHE A 93 10.50 15.62 -6.34
N ILE A 94 9.95 15.62 -5.12
CA ILE A 94 8.58 16.00 -4.81
C ILE A 94 8.66 17.30 -4.03
N GLY A 95 8.09 18.37 -4.58
CA GLY A 95 8.06 19.69 -3.92
C GLY A 95 7.20 19.66 -2.66
N ASP A 96 5.99 19.12 -2.76
CA ASP A 96 5.09 18.89 -1.63
C ASP A 96 4.30 17.59 -1.84
N LEU A 97 4.27 16.73 -0.83
CA LEU A 97 3.44 15.53 -0.80
C LEU A 97 1.93 15.84 -0.80
N ALA A 98 1.52 17.08 -0.52
CA ALA A 98 0.13 17.52 -0.69
C ALA A 98 -0.28 17.68 -2.16
N ASP A 99 0.67 17.96 -3.06
CA ASP A 99 0.41 18.11 -4.50
C ASP A 99 0.23 16.75 -5.18
N ALA A 100 -0.56 16.72 -6.26
CA ALA A 100 -0.74 15.52 -7.07
C ALA A 100 0.58 15.13 -7.76
N PRO A 101 0.85 13.83 -7.95
CA PRO A 101 2.04 13.38 -8.68
C PRO A 101 2.05 13.91 -10.11
N VAL A 102 3.23 14.30 -10.61
CA VAL A 102 3.37 14.94 -11.93
C VAL A 102 3.82 13.99 -13.05
N ASP A 103 4.46 12.88 -12.69
CA ASP A 103 4.98 11.88 -13.63
C ASP A 103 4.98 10.47 -13.00
N PRO A 104 5.30 9.40 -13.76
CA PRO A 104 5.33 8.05 -13.20
C PRO A 104 6.35 7.86 -12.07
N HIS A 105 7.52 8.50 -12.16
CA HIS A 105 8.60 8.37 -11.17
C HIS A 105 8.20 8.96 -9.82
N ASP A 106 7.45 10.07 -9.83
CA ASP A 106 6.82 10.69 -8.66
C ASP A 106 5.85 9.71 -7.98
N VAL A 107 4.95 9.07 -8.75
CA VAL A 107 4.05 8.03 -8.21
C VAL A 107 4.84 6.91 -7.55
N TRP A 108 5.86 6.37 -8.23
CA TRP A 108 6.70 5.32 -7.68
C TRP A 108 7.37 5.75 -6.37
N LEU A 109 7.87 6.98 -6.28
CA LEU A 109 8.49 7.51 -5.06
C LEU A 109 7.47 7.59 -3.91
N ARG A 110 6.25 8.05 -4.17
CA ARG A 110 5.18 8.09 -3.14
C ARG A 110 4.80 6.71 -2.62
N LEU A 111 4.74 5.71 -3.49
CA LEU A 111 4.48 4.32 -3.08
C LEU A 111 5.64 3.77 -2.24
N HIS A 112 6.89 4.10 -2.57
CA HIS A 112 8.03 3.74 -1.74
C HIS A 112 7.98 4.43 -0.37
N LEU A 113 7.65 5.73 -0.29
CA LEU A 113 7.53 6.44 0.98
C LEU A 113 6.52 5.78 1.93
N LEU A 114 5.40 5.26 1.39
CA LEU A 114 4.41 4.50 2.15
C LEU A 114 4.99 3.17 2.65
N SER A 115 5.58 2.37 1.77
CA SER A 115 6.09 1.03 2.12
C SER A 115 7.37 1.03 2.95
N HIS A 116 8.18 2.10 2.87
CA HIS A 116 9.30 2.36 3.77
C HIS A 116 8.84 2.90 5.14
N ARG A 117 7.52 3.13 5.34
CA ARG A 117 6.94 3.73 6.55
C ARG A 117 7.41 5.15 6.86
N LEU A 118 7.93 5.86 5.86
CA LEU A 118 8.28 7.28 5.98
C LEU A 118 7.03 8.15 6.01
N VAL A 119 5.98 7.72 5.32
CA VAL A 119 4.68 8.38 5.28
C VAL A 119 3.60 7.37 5.65
N LYS A 120 2.68 7.75 6.55
CA LYS A 120 1.50 6.93 6.88
C LYS A 120 0.49 6.92 5.71
N PRO A 121 -0.40 5.92 5.62
CA PRO A 121 -1.53 5.97 4.70
C PRO A 121 -2.27 7.32 4.78
N ARG A 122 -2.71 7.84 3.63
CA ARG A 122 -3.32 9.16 3.43
C ARG A 122 -2.38 10.35 3.68
N GLY A 123 -1.10 10.10 3.94
CA GLY A 123 -0.09 11.14 4.18
C GLY A 123 0.49 11.75 2.91
N ALA A 124 0.31 11.12 1.75
CA ALA A 124 0.71 11.64 0.43
C ALA A 124 -0.49 11.65 -0.52
N ASN A 125 -0.60 12.69 -1.33
CA ASN A 125 -1.59 12.80 -2.39
C ASN A 125 -1.23 11.82 -3.54
N LEU A 126 -2.19 11.02 -3.97
CA LEU A 126 -2.05 10.03 -5.05
C LEU A 126 -3.10 10.23 -6.15
N ASP A 127 -3.78 11.38 -6.17
CA ASP A 127 -4.81 11.69 -7.14
C ASP A 127 -4.24 11.67 -8.56
N GLY A 128 -4.99 11.08 -9.50
CA GLY A 128 -4.57 10.97 -10.90
C GLY A 128 -3.50 9.90 -11.20
N MET A 129 -2.91 9.24 -10.18
CA MET A 129 -1.79 8.31 -10.39
C MET A 129 -2.06 7.18 -11.39
N PHE A 130 -3.32 6.72 -11.50
CA PHE A 130 -3.69 5.64 -12.43
C PHE A 130 -3.49 6.04 -13.90
N GLY A 131 -3.59 7.34 -14.22
CA GLY A 131 -3.31 7.88 -15.55
C GLY A 131 -1.82 7.95 -15.88
N LEU A 132 -0.95 7.99 -14.85
CA LEU A 132 0.50 8.06 -14.99
C LEU A 132 1.14 6.67 -15.08
N LEU A 133 0.62 5.68 -14.35
CA LEU A 133 1.21 4.34 -14.30
C LEU A 133 0.96 3.52 -15.58
N SER A 134 1.99 2.79 -16.03
CA SER A 134 1.85 1.77 -17.07
C SER A 134 1.15 0.53 -16.53
N ASN A 135 0.31 -0.13 -17.34
CA ASN A 135 -0.01 -1.53 -17.10
C ASN A 135 1.21 -2.36 -17.54
N VAL A 136 1.68 -3.27 -16.69
CA VAL A 136 2.97 -3.97 -16.87
C VAL A 136 2.75 -5.47 -16.79
N VAL A 137 3.51 -6.23 -17.58
CA VAL A 137 3.63 -7.68 -17.40
C VAL A 137 4.81 -7.94 -16.47
N TRP A 138 4.52 -8.37 -15.23
CA TRP A 138 5.51 -8.67 -14.20
C TRP A 138 6.02 -10.09 -14.37
N THR A 139 7.32 -10.26 -14.63
CA THR A 139 7.90 -11.57 -14.97
C THR A 139 9.11 -11.90 -14.11
N ASN A 140 9.54 -13.16 -14.16
CA ASN A 140 10.82 -13.58 -13.58
C ASN A 140 12.06 -12.95 -14.26
N PHE A 141 11.89 -12.21 -15.35
CA PHE A 141 12.93 -11.40 -15.99
C PHE A 141 12.83 -9.90 -15.65
N GLY A 142 11.88 -9.51 -14.77
CA GLY A 142 11.56 -8.13 -14.47
C GLY A 142 10.36 -7.61 -15.28
N PRO A 143 10.08 -6.29 -15.23
CA PRO A 143 8.93 -5.70 -15.90
C PRO A 143 9.10 -5.75 -17.43
N CYS A 144 7.98 -6.00 -18.11
CA CYS A 144 7.87 -5.97 -19.57
C CYS A 144 6.64 -5.15 -19.98
N ALA A 145 6.72 -4.52 -21.16
CA ALA A 145 5.56 -3.88 -21.77
C ALA A 145 4.46 -4.93 -22.07
N VAL A 146 3.19 -4.51 -21.98
CA VAL A 146 2.04 -5.31 -22.42
C VAL A 146 2.01 -5.41 -23.94
N GLU A 147 2.33 -4.31 -24.63
CA GLU A 147 2.46 -4.27 -26.08
C GLU A 147 3.56 -5.23 -26.53
N ASP A 148 3.26 -6.05 -27.54
CA ASP A 148 4.16 -7.06 -28.12
C ASP A 148 4.76 -8.07 -27.12
N PHE A 149 4.14 -8.27 -25.95
CA PHE A 149 4.69 -9.18 -24.94
C PHE A 149 4.89 -10.61 -25.45
N GLU A 150 4.02 -11.13 -26.33
CA GLU A 150 4.19 -12.48 -26.87
C GLU A 150 5.43 -12.61 -27.79
N GLN A 151 5.86 -11.52 -28.45
CA GLN A 151 7.15 -11.50 -29.15
C GLN A 151 8.33 -11.50 -28.16
N THR A 152 8.20 -10.77 -27.05
CA THR A 152 9.16 -10.82 -25.94
C THR A 152 9.26 -12.21 -25.35
N ARG A 153 8.13 -12.87 -25.08
CA ARG A 153 8.06 -14.25 -24.61
C ARG A 153 8.71 -15.21 -25.60
N MET A 154 8.47 -15.03 -26.90
CA MET A 154 9.10 -15.85 -27.94
C MET A 154 10.63 -15.71 -27.93
N ARG A 155 11.16 -14.48 -27.89
CA ARG A 155 12.62 -14.24 -27.82
C ARG A 155 13.24 -14.90 -26.59
N LEU A 156 12.61 -14.77 -25.42
CA LEU A 156 13.06 -15.41 -24.19
C LEU A 156 13.05 -16.94 -24.31
N LYS A 157 11.98 -17.54 -24.85
CA LYS A 157 11.88 -19.00 -25.05
C LYS A 157 12.90 -19.53 -26.05
N VAL A 158 13.14 -18.82 -27.16
CA VAL A 158 14.17 -19.19 -28.16
C VAL A 158 15.56 -19.14 -27.55
N ALA A 159 15.81 -18.19 -26.64
CA ALA A 159 17.04 -18.13 -25.84
C ALA A 159 17.16 -19.22 -24.76
N GLY A 160 16.20 -20.16 -24.69
CA GLY A 160 16.22 -21.29 -23.76
C GLY A 160 15.66 -20.98 -22.37
N HIS A 161 14.99 -19.85 -22.19
CA HIS A 161 14.43 -19.45 -20.90
C HIS A 161 13.00 -19.97 -20.67
N GLN A 162 12.71 -20.36 -19.43
CA GLN A 162 11.34 -20.53 -18.95
C GLN A 162 10.78 -19.19 -18.46
N VAL A 163 9.68 -18.75 -19.07
CA VAL A 163 9.04 -17.46 -18.76
C VAL A 163 7.85 -17.69 -17.83
N THR A 164 7.89 -17.08 -16.65
CA THR A 164 6.78 -17.00 -15.71
C THR A 164 6.26 -15.57 -15.66
N VAL A 165 4.94 -15.40 -15.80
CA VAL A 165 4.26 -14.13 -15.57
C VAL A 165 3.61 -14.21 -14.20
N TYR A 166 4.03 -13.36 -13.27
CA TYR A 166 3.47 -13.27 -11.92
C TYR A 166 2.14 -12.53 -11.93
N GLY A 167 2.03 -11.48 -12.74
CA GLY A 167 0.81 -10.68 -12.86
C GLY A 167 0.86 -9.71 -14.02
N VAL A 168 -0.31 -9.17 -14.37
CA VAL A 168 -0.46 -8.10 -15.36
C VAL A 168 -1.27 -6.98 -14.71
N ASP A 169 -0.57 -5.98 -14.18
CA ASP A 169 -1.18 -4.91 -13.38
C ASP A 169 -0.29 -3.65 -13.38
N LYS A 170 -0.85 -2.52 -12.95
CA LYS A 170 -0.14 -1.26 -12.68
C LYS A 170 0.66 -1.29 -11.38
N PHE A 171 0.30 -2.17 -10.44
CA PHE A 171 0.95 -2.27 -9.12
C PHE A 171 1.70 -3.60 -9.01
N PRO A 172 3.00 -3.57 -8.67
CA PRO A 172 3.75 -4.77 -8.34
C PRO A 172 3.57 -5.15 -6.87
N ARG A 173 4.24 -6.23 -6.49
CA ARG A 173 4.37 -6.69 -5.11
C ARG A 173 5.32 -5.76 -4.35
N MET A 174 5.00 -5.46 -3.09
CA MET A 174 5.81 -4.57 -2.25
C MET A 174 7.23 -5.12 -2.03
N VAL A 175 7.34 -6.42 -1.76
CA VAL A 175 8.59 -7.08 -1.34
C VAL A 175 9.65 -7.14 -2.44
N ASP A 176 9.25 -6.96 -3.70
CA ASP A 176 10.18 -6.87 -4.82
C ASP A 176 10.95 -5.53 -4.82
N TYR A 177 10.54 -4.57 -3.97
CA TYR A 177 11.12 -3.23 -3.84
C TYR A 177 11.65 -2.96 -2.43
N VAL A 178 10.87 -3.31 -1.39
CA VAL A 178 11.22 -3.11 0.02
C VAL A 178 10.58 -4.17 0.92
N VAL A 179 11.37 -4.67 1.87
CA VAL A 179 10.89 -5.50 2.98
C VAL A 179 11.06 -4.69 4.27
N PRO A 180 9.98 -4.12 4.84
CA PRO A 180 10.08 -3.37 6.10
C PRO A 180 10.47 -4.29 7.25
N THR A 181 11.31 -3.80 8.17
CA THR A 181 11.76 -4.58 9.33
C THR A 181 10.62 -4.90 10.29
N GLY A 182 10.72 -6.06 10.97
CA GLY A 182 9.78 -6.49 11.98
C GLY A 182 8.39 -6.84 11.42
N VAL A 183 8.31 -7.25 10.16
CA VAL A 183 7.06 -7.64 9.47
C VAL A 183 7.22 -9.03 8.88
N ARG A 184 6.16 -9.84 8.96
CA ARG A 184 6.06 -11.11 8.22
C ARG A 184 4.97 -11.04 7.16
N ILE A 185 5.24 -11.60 5.99
CA ILE A 185 4.29 -11.72 4.88
C ILE A 185 4.38 -13.15 4.35
N ALA A 186 3.36 -13.95 4.61
CA ALA A 186 3.37 -15.38 4.27
C ALA A 186 3.23 -15.62 2.76
N ASP A 187 2.34 -14.88 2.10
CA ASP A 187 2.22 -14.82 0.65
C ASP A 187 2.35 -13.37 0.18
N ALA A 188 3.53 -13.02 -0.34
CA ALA A 188 3.83 -11.66 -0.74
C ALA A 188 3.21 -11.26 -2.09
N ASP A 189 2.49 -12.16 -2.78
CA ASP A 189 1.67 -11.78 -3.94
C ASP A 189 0.50 -10.88 -3.54
N ARG A 190 0.12 -10.90 -2.25
CA ARG A 190 -1.07 -10.21 -1.71
C ARG A 190 -0.79 -8.86 -1.06
N VAL A 191 0.45 -8.37 -1.12
CA VAL A 191 0.82 -7.05 -0.58
C VAL A 191 1.36 -6.19 -1.71
N ARG A 192 0.60 -5.19 -2.12
CA ARG A 192 0.99 -4.27 -3.19
C ARG A 192 2.01 -3.24 -2.71
N LEU A 193 2.92 -2.83 -3.59
CA LEU A 193 3.74 -1.65 -3.33
C LEU A 193 2.85 -0.44 -3.01
N GLY A 194 3.22 0.32 -1.98
CA GLY A 194 2.42 1.38 -1.39
C GLY A 194 1.57 0.93 -0.20
N ALA A 195 1.52 -0.35 0.13
CA ALA A 195 1.00 -0.80 1.43
C ALA A 195 1.93 -0.33 2.56
N HIS A 196 1.35 0.02 3.71
CA HIS A 196 2.09 0.41 4.91
C HIS A 196 1.89 -0.64 6.00
N LEU A 197 2.93 -1.40 6.32
CA LEU A 197 2.87 -2.45 7.35
C LEU A 197 3.77 -2.06 8.53
N ALA A 198 3.18 -1.64 9.64
CA ALA A 198 3.92 -1.28 10.84
C ALA A 198 4.65 -2.49 11.45
N GLU A 199 5.68 -2.21 12.25
CA GLU A 199 6.40 -3.25 13.00
C GLU A 199 5.44 -4.07 13.88
N GLY A 200 5.68 -5.38 13.96
CA GLY A 200 4.78 -6.33 14.63
C GLY A 200 3.61 -6.83 13.75
N THR A 201 3.45 -6.31 12.53
CA THR A 201 2.42 -6.81 11.60
C THR A 201 2.81 -8.17 11.03
N THR A 202 1.85 -9.09 10.99
CA THR A 202 1.94 -10.34 10.23
C THR A 202 0.79 -10.40 9.23
N VAL A 203 1.11 -10.49 7.95
CA VAL A 203 0.15 -10.76 6.88
C VAL A 203 0.20 -12.26 6.56
N MET A 204 -0.86 -12.99 6.89
CA MET A 204 -0.99 -14.41 6.57
C MET A 204 -1.42 -14.62 5.11
N HIS A 205 -1.44 -15.87 4.66
CA HIS A 205 -1.70 -16.24 3.26
C HIS A 205 -3.01 -15.70 2.67
N GLU A 206 -4.05 -15.53 3.49
CA GLU A 206 -5.33 -14.95 3.04
C GLU A 206 -5.39 -13.42 3.22
N GLY A 207 -4.44 -12.89 3.99
CA GLY A 207 -4.22 -11.47 4.17
C GLY A 207 -3.96 -10.78 2.84
N PHE A 208 -4.55 -9.61 2.66
CA PHE A 208 -4.28 -8.73 1.52
C PHE A 208 -4.18 -7.30 2.00
N CYS A 209 -3.18 -6.57 1.50
CA CYS A 209 -3.04 -5.15 1.76
C CYS A 209 -2.82 -4.38 0.46
N ASN A 210 -3.73 -3.44 0.19
CA ASN A 210 -3.64 -2.57 -0.98
C ASN A 210 -2.70 -1.37 -0.72
N PHE A 211 -2.40 -0.62 -1.78
CA PHE A 211 -1.65 0.63 -1.66
C PHE A 211 -2.41 1.66 -0.81
N ASN A 212 -1.69 2.59 -0.19
CA ASN A 212 -2.22 3.67 0.65
C ASN A 212 -3.16 3.16 1.77
N GLY A 213 -2.94 1.94 2.22
CA GLY A 213 -3.65 1.31 3.32
C GLY A 213 -2.72 0.36 4.07
N GLY A 214 -3.16 -0.10 5.24
CA GLY A 214 -2.42 -1.04 6.06
C GLY A 214 -2.54 -0.74 7.55
N THR A 215 -1.49 -1.06 8.30
CA THR A 215 -1.47 -1.13 9.76
C THR A 215 -0.59 -0.03 10.36
N LEU A 216 -0.95 0.43 11.56
CA LEU A 216 -0.22 1.45 12.32
C LEU A 216 0.49 0.92 13.58
N GLY A 217 0.37 -0.38 13.88
CA GLY A 217 1.11 -1.08 14.94
C GLY A 217 1.09 -2.59 14.72
N GLU A 218 1.29 -3.39 15.78
CA GLU A 218 1.12 -4.84 15.67
C GLU A 218 -0.30 -5.21 15.23
N SER A 219 -0.42 -6.18 14.33
CA SER A 219 -1.71 -6.63 13.80
C SER A 219 -1.57 -8.00 13.15
N MET A 220 -2.54 -8.88 13.36
CA MET A 220 -2.71 -10.08 12.55
C MET A 220 -3.62 -9.78 11.36
N VAL A 221 -3.10 -9.93 10.13
CA VAL A 221 -3.84 -9.65 8.90
C VAL A 221 -4.04 -10.93 8.10
N GLU A 222 -5.22 -11.52 8.23
CA GLU A 222 -5.67 -12.70 7.48
C GLU A 222 -6.87 -12.38 6.57
N GLY A 223 -7.35 -11.14 6.58
CA GLY A 223 -8.38 -10.63 5.68
C GLY A 223 -7.89 -9.52 4.75
N ARG A 224 -8.82 -8.85 4.09
CA ARG A 224 -8.54 -7.86 3.02
C ARG A 224 -8.63 -6.43 3.53
N ILE A 225 -7.49 -5.73 3.53
CA ILE A 225 -7.37 -4.28 3.76
C ILE A 225 -7.42 -3.57 2.41
N SER A 226 -8.55 -2.92 2.13
CA SER A 226 -8.74 -2.15 0.89
C SER A 226 -7.89 -0.87 0.85
N ASN A 227 -7.82 -0.25 -0.33
CA ASN A 227 -7.13 1.03 -0.51
C ASN A 227 -7.67 2.10 0.44
N GLY A 228 -6.76 2.88 1.04
CA GLY A 228 -7.13 3.96 1.97
C GLY A 228 -7.44 3.50 3.39
N ILE A 229 -7.61 2.21 3.63
CA ILE A 229 -8.00 1.69 4.95
C ILE A 229 -6.82 1.71 5.91
N ILE A 230 -7.07 2.24 7.10
CA ILE A 230 -6.11 2.28 8.21
C ILE A 230 -6.59 1.32 9.29
N VAL A 231 -5.69 0.49 9.80
CA VAL A 231 -5.90 -0.40 10.94
C VAL A 231 -5.01 0.03 12.09
N GLY A 232 -5.62 0.35 13.25
CA GLY A 232 -4.92 0.72 14.48
C GLY A 232 -4.12 -0.42 15.09
N ALA A 233 -3.29 -0.10 16.09
CA ALA A 233 -2.45 -1.07 16.78
C ALA A 233 -3.28 -2.11 17.55
N GLY A 234 -2.79 -3.34 17.63
CA GLY A 234 -3.44 -4.46 18.31
C GLY A 234 -4.74 -4.93 17.66
N SER A 235 -5.05 -4.48 16.43
CA SER A 235 -6.27 -4.87 15.73
C SER A 235 -6.04 -6.05 14.80
N ASP A 236 -6.91 -7.05 14.91
CA ASP A 236 -6.81 -8.34 14.23
C ASP A 236 -7.90 -8.49 13.17
N ILE A 237 -7.47 -8.84 11.96
CA ILE A 237 -8.32 -9.01 10.78
C ILE A 237 -8.36 -10.49 10.42
N GLY A 238 -9.39 -11.20 10.89
CA GLY A 238 -9.52 -12.64 10.76
C GLY A 238 -9.63 -13.16 9.33
N GLY A 239 -9.37 -14.46 9.17
CA GLY A 239 -9.24 -15.14 7.87
C GLY A 239 -10.40 -14.85 6.91
N GLY A 240 -10.10 -14.30 5.74
CA GLY A 240 -11.09 -14.03 4.69
C GLY A 240 -12.00 -12.82 4.96
N ALA A 241 -11.81 -12.10 6.08
CA ALA A 241 -12.59 -10.91 6.39
C ALA A 241 -12.44 -9.82 5.31
N SER A 242 -13.44 -8.95 5.19
CA SER A 242 -13.51 -7.90 4.18
C SER A 242 -13.64 -6.52 4.81
N ILE A 243 -12.69 -5.62 4.57
CA ILE A 243 -12.87 -4.20 4.90
C ILE A 243 -13.15 -3.44 3.61
N MET A 244 -14.36 -2.88 3.51
CA MET A 244 -14.86 -2.29 2.27
C MET A 244 -14.06 -1.04 1.88
N GLY A 245 -13.52 -1.02 0.66
CA GLY A 245 -12.97 0.20 0.08
C GLY A 245 -14.08 1.09 -0.49
N THR A 246 -13.75 2.33 -0.80
CA THR A 246 -14.69 3.27 -1.47
C THR A 246 -15.13 2.79 -2.86
N LEU A 247 -14.32 1.95 -3.51
CA LEU A 247 -14.61 1.35 -4.82
C LEU A 247 -15.58 0.16 -4.78
N SER A 248 -15.92 -0.37 -3.60
CA SER A 248 -16.67 -1.62 -3.44
C SER A 248 -18.19 -1.42 -3.25
N GLY A 249 -18.72 -0.25 -3.61
CA GLY A 249 -20.16 -0.06 -3.84
C GLY A 249 -21.03 0.32 -2.63
N GLY A 250 -20.46 0.84 -1.53
CA GLY A 250 -21.24 1.13 -0.31
C GLY A 250 -21.13 2.55 0.29
N GLY A 251 -20.32 3.46 -0.28
CA GLY A 251 -20.22 4.84 0.22
C GLY A 251 -18.96 5.58 -0.24
N LYS A 252 -18.92 6.91 -0.04
CA LYS A 252 -17.73 7.76 -0.27
C LYS A 252 -16.80 7.85 0.95
N GLU A 253 -17.27 7.41 2.12
CA GLU A 253 -16.51 7.50 3.37
C GLU A 253 -15.37 6.48 3.39
N MET A 254 -14.21 6.95 3.86
CA MET A 254 -13.01 6.12 3.93
C MET A 254 -12.93 5.45 5.31
N ILE A 255 -13.15 4.15 5.34
CA ILE A 255 -13.22 3.36 6.57
C ILE A 255 -11.87 3.34 7.30
N SER A 256 -11.92 3.34 8.63
CA SER A 256 -10.79 3.12 9.54
C SER A 256 -11.20 2.15 10.64
N ILE A 257 -10.22 1.36 11.13
CA ILE A 257 -10.36 0.50 12.29
C ILE A 257 -9.48 1.10 13.39
N GLY A 258 -10.05 1.32 14.59
CA GLY A 258 -9.31 1.78 15.75
C GLY A 258 -8.36 0.73 16.31
N GLU A 259 -7.95 0.93 17.56
CA GLU A 259 -7.01 0.05 18.27
C GLU A 259 -7.72 -1.12 18.95
N GLY A 260 -7.04 -2.26 19.08
CA GLY A 260 -7.54 -3.42 19.83
C GLY A 260 -8.86 -4.02 19.31
N CYS A 261 -9.15 -3.90 18.02
CA CYS A 261 -10.35 -4.46 17.41
C CYS A 261 -10.15 -5.92 16.97
N LEU A 262 -11.23 -6.69 16.88
CA LEU A 262 -11.24 -8.03 16.31
C LEU A 262 -12.31 -8.13 15.22
N ILE A 263 -11.90 -8.35 13.98
CA ILE A 263 -12.81 -8.64 12.88
C ILE A 263 -12.78 -10.15 12.64
N GLY A 264 -13.86 -10.85 12.97
CA GLY A 264 -13.93 -12.30 12.87
C GLY A 264 -13.72 -12.83 11.45
N ALA A 265 -13.33 -14.10 11.34
CA ALA A 265 -13.13 -14.75 10.05
C ALA A 265 -14.39 -14.66 9.15
N ASN A 266 -14.19 -14.38 7.87
CA ASN A 266 -15.24 -14.17 6.87
C ASN A 266 -16.28 -13.08 7.22
N ALA A 267 -16.00 -12.23 8.22
CA ALA A 267 -16.82 -11.05 8.47
C ALA A 267 -16.61 -10.00 7.37
N GLY A 268 -17.49 -9.02 7.33
CA GLY A 268 -17.37 -7.89 6.41
C GLY A 268 -17.74 -6.59 7.09
N LEU A 269 -17.03 -5.53 6.75
CA LEU A 269 -17.21 -4.24 7.41
C LEU A 269 -17.34 -3.13 6.36
N GLY A 270 -18.45 -2.39 6.46
CA GLY A 270 -18.79 -1.25 5.63
C GLY A 270 -18.98 0.06 6.40
N ILE A 271 -18.48 0.16 7.63
CA ILE A 271 -18.43 1.37 8.48
C ILE A 271 -17.06 1.46 9.16
N SER A 272 -16.68 2.62 9.71
CA SER A 272 -15.51 2.70 10.59
C SER A 272 -15.82 2.08 11.97
N LEU A 273 -14.80 1.54 12.61
CA LEU A 273 -14.84 1.14 14.02
C LEU A 273 -13.99 2.11 14.83
N GLY A 274 -14.44 2.44 16.03
CA GLY A 274 -13.56 3.04 17.04
C GLY A 274 -12.62 1.99 17.62
N ASP A 275 -12.24 2.14 18.87
CA ASP A 275 -11.35 1.19 19.54
C ASP A 275 -12.13 0.03 20.16
N ARG A 276 -11.45 -1.10 20.37
CA ARG A 276 -11.96 -2.25 21.12
C ARG A 276 -13.31 -2.71 20.60
N CYS A 277 -13.48 -2.74 19.28
CA CYS A 277 -14.70 -3.26 18.66
C CYS A 277 -14.49 -4.70 18.20
N THR A 278 -15.52 -5.53 18.33
CA THR A 278 -15.52 -6.90 17.81
C THR A 278 -16.65 -7.08 16.80
N VAL A 279 -16.33 -7.74 15.68
CA VAL A 279 -17.33 -8.18 14.70
C VAL A 279 -17.29 -9.71 14.65
N GLU A 280 -18.43 -10.34 14.92
CA GLU A 280 -18.58 -11.79 14.85
C GLU A 280 -18.15 -12.35 13.49
N ALA A 281 -17.55 -13.55 13.50
CA ALA A 281 -17.25 -14.29 12.29
C ALA A 281 -18.48 -14.46 11.38
N GLY A 282 -18.29 -14.27 10.08
CA GLY A 282 -19.37 -14.37 9.08
C GLY A 282 -20.39 -13.24 9.07
N LEU A 283 -20.32 -12.27 9.99
CA LEU A 283 -21.21 -11.11 9.97
C LEU A 283 -20.70 -10.06 8.98
N TYR A 284 -21.50 -9.75 7.95
CA TYR A 284 -21.25 -8.59 7.09
C TYR A 284 -22.08 -7.38 7.57
N LEU A 285 -21.40 -6.36 8.11
CA LEU A 285 -21.98 -5.11 8.59
C LEU A 285 -21.84 -4.00 7.56
N THR A 286 -22.81 -3.89 6.66
CA THR A 286 -22.91 -2.74 5.73
C THR A 286 -23.41 -1.48 6.45
N ALA A 287 -23.12 -0.28 5.92
CA ALA A 287 -23.61 0.99 6.46
C ALA A 287 -25.14 1.06 6.64
N GLY A 288 -25.89 0.35 5.79
CA GLY A 288 -27.36 0.30 5.81
C GLY A 288 -27.96 -0.79 6.71
N THR A 289 -27.13 -1.67 7.28
CA THR A 289 -27.59 -2.76 8.14
C THR A 289 -28.36 -2.20 9.33
N ARG A 290 -29.54 -2.75 9.62
CA ARG A 290 -30.31 -2.41 10.82
C ARG A 290 -29.76 -3.19 12.00
N VAL A 291 -29.38 -2.48 13.05
CA VAL A 291 -28.73 -3.01 14.25
C VAL A 291 -29.61 -2.73 15.45
N THR A 292 -29.92 -3.78 16.21
CA THR A 292 -30.67 -3.70 17.46
C THR A 292 -29.72 -3.40 18.61
N LEU A 293 -30.04 -2.38 19.40
CA LEU A 293 -29.25 -1.95 20.56
C LEU A 293 -29.79 -2.59 21.87
N PRO A 294 -29.04 -2.52 22.98
CA PRO A 294 -29.46 -3.15 24.24
C PRO A 294 -30.79 -2.60 24.81
N ASP A 295 -31.13 -1.36 24.48
CA ASP A 295 -32.41 -0.73 24.86
C ASP A 295 -33.60 -1.15 23.96
N GLY A 296 -33.36 -2.03 22.99
CA GLY A 296 -34.34 -2.51 22.02
C GLY A 296 -34.56 -1.56 20.83
N SER A 297 -33.91 -0.40 20.79
CA SER A 297 -33.97 0.50 19.65
C SER A 297 -33.22 -0.08 18.44
N VAL A 298 -33.62 0.33 17.23
CA VAL A 298 -33.03 -0.14 15.98
C VAL A 298 -32.49 1.05 15.19
N VAL A 299 -31.19 1.05 14.94
CA VAL A 299 -30.47 2.10 14.20
C VAL A 299 -29.80 1.54 12.94
N LYS A 300 -29.39 2.39 12.00
CA LYS A 300 -28.50 1.95 10.92
C LYS A 300 -27.05 1.86 11.42
N ALA A 301 -26.29 0.88 10.96
CA ALA A 301 -24.90 0.68 11.35
C ALA A 301 -24.02 1.93 11.15
N ARG A 302 -24.29 2.75 10.13
CA ARG A 302 -23.59 4.03 9.91
C ARG A 302 -23.66 5.00 11.11
N GLU A 303 -24.72 4.93 11.92
CA GLU A 303 -24.92 5.78 13.10
C GLU A 303 -24.02 5.34 14.28
N LEU A 304 -23.42 4.15 14.16
CA LEU A 304 -22.46 3.57 15.10
C LEU A 304 -21.01 3.68 14.58
N SER A 305 -20.80 4.24 13.38
CA SER A 305 -19.48 4.38 12.77
C SER A 305 -18.53 5.15 13.68
N GLY A 306 -17.34 4.59 13.94
CA GLY A 306 -16.30 5.20 14.77
C GLY A 306 -16.55 5.13 16.28
N ARG A 307 -17.64 4.51 16.74
CA ARG A 307 -17.84 4.26 18.18
C ARG A 307 -16.93 3.13 18.65
N SER A 308 -16.46 3.23 19.89
CA SER A 308 -15.62 2.24 20.56
C SER A 308 -16.46 1.26 21.39
N ASP A 309 -15.85 0.17 21.84
CA ASP A 309 -16.40 -0.76 22.84
C ASP A 309 -17.71 -1.44 22.41
N LEU A 310 -17.83 -1.74 21.11
CA LEU A 310 -19.01 -2.41 20.54
C LEU A 310 -18.70 -3.85 20.11
N LEU A 311 -19.59 -4.77 20.49
CA LEU A 311 -19.66 -6.12 19.90
C LEU A 311 -20.82 -6.18 18.91
N PHE A 312 -20.51 -6.42 17.64
CA PHE A 312 -21.49 -6.70 16.60
C PHE A 312 -21.63 -8.21 16.39
N ARG A 313 -22.87 -8.71 16.52
CA ARG A 313 -23.19 -10.12 16.30
C ARG A 313 -24.52 -10.31 15.60
N ARG A 314 -24.76 -11.51 15.06
CA ARG A 314 -26.05 -11.99 14.62
C ARG A 314 -26.62 -12.93 15.67
N ASN A 315 -27.78 -12.61 16.20
CA ASN A 315 -28.51 -13.50 17.07
C ASN A 315 -28.88 -14.79 16.30
N SER A 316 -28.40 -15.93 16.78
CA SER A 316 -28.57 -17.22 16.09
C SER A 316 -29.99 -17.78 16.19
N LEU A 317 -30.83 -17.26 17.09
CA LEU A 317 -32.24 -17.67 17.21
C LEU A 317 -33.15 -16.76 16.37
N SER A 318 -32.99 -15.44 16.47
CA SER A 318 -33.88 -14.48 15.79
C SER A 318 -33.38 -14.04 14.41
N GLY A 319 -32.08 -14.22 14.12
CA GLY A 319 -31.42 -13.70 12.93
C GLY A 319 -31.12 -12.20 12.97
N ALA A 320 -31.54 -11.49 14.03
CA ALA A 320 -31.33 -10.06 14.18
C ALA A 320 -29.84 -9.72 14.31
N VAL A 321 -29.41 -8.62 13.69
CA VAL A 321 -28.07 -8.06 13.94
C VAL A 321 -28.15 -7.17 15.18
N GLU A 322 -27.25 -7.38 16.11
CA GLU A 322 -27.22 -6.74 17.42
C GLU A 322 -25.87 -6.03 17.62
N ALA A 323 -25.89 -4.90 18.34
CA ALA A 323 -24.70 -4.30 18.93
C ALA A 323 -24.84 -4.31 20.45
N LEU A 324 -23.84 -4.84 21.14
CA LEU A 324 -23.76 -4.87 22.60
C LEU A 324 -22.68 -3.92 23.10
N SER A 325 -22.89 -3.31 24.26
CA SER A 325 -21.97 -2.34 24.89
C SER A 325 -20.97 -2.98 25.85
N GLU A 326 -20.69 -4.27 25.68
CA GLU A 326 -19.67 -4.99 26.44
C GLU A 326 -18.76 -5.68 25.44
N THR A 327 -17.47 -5.33 25.48
CA THR A 327 -16.43 -6.08 24.79
C THR A 327 -16.33 -7.44 25.44
N VAL A 328 -16.90 -8.45 24.78
CA VAL A 328 -16.60 -9.84 25.11
C VAL A 328 -15.17 -10.08 24.66
N ASP A 329 -14.27 -10.37 25.59
CA ASP A 329 -12.91 -10.81 25.28
C ASP A 329 -12.99 -12.20 24.64
N TRP A 330 -12.92 -12.25 23.31
CA TRP A 330 -12.87 -13.49 22.54
C TRP A 330 -11.44 -14.06 22.44
N GLY A 331 -10.47 -13.44 23.10
CA GLY A 331 -9.04 -13.66 22.88
C GLY A 331 -8.55 -12.98 21.60
N SER A 332 -7.28 -12.57 21.58
CA SER A 332 -6.60 -12.18 20.33
C SER A 332 -6.41 -13.42 19.44
N LEU A 333 -6.14 -13.23 18.15
CA LEU A 333 -5.52 -14.30 17.37
C LEU A 333 -4.20 -14.70 18.07
N ASN A 334 -3.82 -15.97 17.96
CA ASN A 334 -2.74 -16.58 18.76
C ASN A 334 -1.53 -15.63 18.90
N SER A 335 -1.19 -15.23 20.13
CA SER A 335 -0.22 -14.15 20.39
C SER A 335 1.21 -14.48 19.96
N ASP A 336 1.56 -15.77 19.84
CA ASP A 336 2.83 -16.20 19.26
C ASP A 336 2.95 -15.80 17.78
N LEU A 337 1.83 -15.54 17.09
CA LEU A 337 1.82 -15.06 15.71
C LEU A 337 2.22 -13.59 15.58
N HIS A 338 2.36 -12.82 16.67
CA HIS A 338 2.85 -11.42 16.60
C HIS A 338 4.36 -11.30 16.81
N LYS A 339 5.05 -12.39 17.13
CA LYS A 339 6.52 -12.40 17.27
C LYS A 339 7.17 -12.49 15.88
N ASN A 340 8.05 -11.54 15.58
CA ASN A 340 8.73 -11.40 14.30
C ASN A 340 10.25 -11.42 14.54
N ASP A 341 10.75 -12.52 15.12
CA ASP A 341 12.19 -12.81 15.30
C ASP A 341 12.75 -13.57 14.08
#